data_AF-A0A2G4GWG2-F1
#
_entry.id   AF-A0A2G4GWG2-F1
#
_cell.length_a   1.000
_cell.length_b   1.000
_cell.length_c   1.000
_cell.angle_alpha   90.00
_cell.angle_beta   90.00
_cell.angle_gamma   90.00
#
_symmetry.space_group_name_H-M   'P 1'
#
loop_
_entity.id
_entity.type
_entity.pdbx_description
1 polymer ?
#
loop_
_entity_poly.entity_id
_entity_poly.type
_entity_poly.pdbx_seq_one_letter_code
_entity_poly.pdbx_strand_id
1 'polypeptide(L)'
;MPTFTLNGTAIELEPQTRESFAWLAGQVYRRLHEGPPLPAILTVFAHEGTTTQGLPTNDARIQAILWTLWQIGIASARVEGDGEKREVKWEKGEHANIDTRPIIEHFTEEGIKEGRALAAGLVVVAGRHIKVNGIEMHVKINNFELIKAQAAEMEKRRTDPKNDPAMAAASYLAELLAQGADQNDLRLRAAVELAADLGIRSLFVDAATRQLRIDGFNEQAALAAAYFQGAPVEQFQSAINRAQVLNKMALESAQKSGRAPTGGTDAVRPQAGAPDLVGASGKPGNQGQPTPFKRRRR
;
A
#
# COMPACT_ATOMS: atom_id res chain seq x y z
N MET A 1 -23.39 -10.58 -17.15
CA MET A 1 -22.04 -9.99 -17.09
C MET A 1 -22.04 -8.96 -15.96
N PRO A 2 -20.92 -8.76 -15.24
CA PRO A 2 -20.85 -7.73 -14.20
C PRO A 2 -21.14 -6.33 -14.76
N THR A 3 -21.72 -5.47 -13.93
CA THR A 3 -22.07 -4.09 -14.31
C THR A 3 -21.53 -3.13 -13.27
N PHE A 4 -21.02 -1.99 -13.72
CA PHE A 4 -20.56 -0.90 -12.87
C PHE A 4 -21.30 0.39 -13.23
N THR A 5 -21.68 1.19 -12.23
CA THR A 5 -22.35 2.47 -12.46
C THR A 5 -21.36 3.63 -12.32
N LEU A 6 -21.01 4.29 -13.42
CA LEU A 6 -20.15 5.48 -13.43
C LEU A 6 -20.98 6.74 -13.76
N ASN A 7 -20.97 7.74 -12.87
CA ASN A 7 -21.70 9.00 -13.05
C ASN A 7 -23.19 8.79 -13.41
N GLY A 8 -23.83 7.77 -12.84
CA GLY A 8 -25.24 7.43 -13.10
C GLY A 8 -25.49 6.55 -14.34
N THR A 9 -24.46 6.26 -15.14
CA THR A 9 -24.56 5.39 -16.32
C THR A 9 -24.13 3.98 -15.98
N ALA A 10 -24.98 2.99 -16.26
CA ALA A 10 -24.64 1.58 -16.15
C ALA A 10 -23.74 1.14 -17.31
N ILE A 11 -22.62 0.50 -16.99
CA ILE A 11 -21.61 0.04 -17.94
C ILE A 11 -21.41 -1.46 -17.71
N GLU A 12 -21.60 -2.25 -18.76
CA GLU A 12 -21.26 -3.67 -18.74
C GLU A 12 -19.74 -3.84 -18.76
N LEU A 13 -19.23 -4.71 -17.88
CA LEU A 13 -17.80 -4.95 -17.76
C LEU A 13 -17.37 -6.06 -18.71
N GLU A 14 -16.49 -5.72 -19.64
CA GLU A 14 -15.96 -6.62 -20.66
C GLU A 14 -14.60 -7.17 -20.22
N PRO A 15 -14.30 -8.47 -20.42
CA PRO A 15 -13.00 -9.04 -20.09
C PRO A 15 -11.83 -8.23 -20.69
N GLN A 16 -10.81 -7.96 -19.90
CA GLN A 16 -9.65 -7.18 -20.30
C GLN A 16 -8.39 -8.02 -20.41
N THR A 17 -7.42 -7.53 -21.16
CA THR A 17 -6.11 -8.16 -21.26
C THR A 17 -5.19 -7.72 -20.12
N ARG A 18 -4.13 -8.49 -19.88
CA ARG A 18 -3.13 -8.21 -18.85
C ARG A 18 -2.47 -6.84 -19.06
N GLU A 19 -2.28 -6.43 -20.30
CA GLU A 19 -1.64 -5.17 -20.66
C GLU A 19 -2.42 -3.95 -20.15
N SER A 20 -3.75 -3.99 -20.19
CA SER A 20 -4.61 -2.93 -19.67
C SER A 20 -4.45 -2.75 -18.16
N PHE A 21 -4.35 -3.87 -17.42
CA PHE A 21 -4.10 -3.87 -15.99
C PHE A 21 -2.67 -3.42 -15.65
N ALA A 22 -1.67 -3.85 -16.43
CA ALA A 22 -0.29 -3.39 -16.27
C ALA A 22 -0.15 -1.88 -16.52
N TRP A 23 -0.85 -1.34 -17.52
CA TRP A 23 -0.93 0.10 -17.75
C TRP A 23 -1.54 0.82 -16.54
N LEU A 24 -2.65 0.30 -16.01
CA LEU A 24 -3.34 0.90 -14.87
C LEU A 24 -2.44 0.94 -13.63
N ALA A 25 -1.72 -0.16 -13.34
CA ALA A 25 -0.76 -0.21 -12.25
C ALA A 25 0.23 0.96 -12.34
N GLY A 26 0.80 1.20 -13.53
CA GLY A 26 1.74 2.30 -13.77
C GLY A 26 1.14 3.70 -13.63
N GLN A 27 -0.19 3.88 -13.79
CA GLN A 27 -0.85 5.16 -13.52
C GLN A 27 -1.13 5.35 -12.04
N VAL A 28 -1.65 4.33 -11.38
CA VAL A 28 -2.07 4.38 -9.96
C VAL A 28 -0.85 4.58 -9.06
N TYR A 29 0.24 3.86 -9.31
CA TYR A 29 1.49 3.98 -8.52
C TYR A 29 2.01 5.42 -8.44
N ARG A 30 1.87 6.19 -9.53
CA ARG A 30 2.30 7.60 -9.57
C ARG A 30 1.42 8.52 -8.73
N ARG A 31 0.18 8.15 -8.44
CA ARG A 31 -0.79 8.97 -7.67
C ARG A 31 -0.93 8.53 -6.21
N LEU A 32 -0.48 7.32 -5.85
CA LEU A 32 -0.56 6.78 -4.48
C LEU A 32 0.40 7.45 -3.48
N HIS A 33 1.33 8.29 -3.93
CA HIS A 33 2.36 8.93 -3.10
C HIS A 33 1.81 9.79 -1.95
N GLU A 34 0.82 10.63 -2.24
CA GLU A 34 0.12 11.52 -1.29
C GLU A 34 -1.37 11.68 -1.66
N GLY A 35 -1.90 10.71 -2.41
CA GLY A 35 -3.20 10.82 -3.05
C GLY A 35 -4.39 10.50 -2.13
N PRO A 36 -5.61 10.77 -2.64
CA PRO A 36 -6.84 10.30 -2.01
C PRO A 36 -6.87 8.75 -1.98
N PRO A 37 -7.80 8.12 -1.24
CA PRO A 37 -7.88 6.66 -1.18
C PRO A 37 -8.03 6.02 -2.57
N LEU A 38 -7.60 4.77 -2.71
CA LEU A 38 -7.54 4.06 -4.01
C LEU A 38 -8.84 4.16 -4.84
N PRO A 39 -10.06 3.95 -4.28
CA PRO A 39 -11.31 4.13 -5.03
C PRO A 39 -11.46 5.53 -5.63
N ALA A 40 -11.02 6.56 -4.91
CA ALA A 40 -11.09 7.94 -5.37
C ALA A 40 -10.13 8.18 -6.54
N ILE A 41 -8.89 7.69 -6.46
CA ILE A 41 -7.91 7.77 -7.56
C ILE A 41 -8.48 7.12 -8.82
N LEU A 42 -8.98 5.89 -8.70
CA LEU A 42 -9.54 5.13 -9.81
C LEU A 42 -10.77 5.84 -10.41
N THR A 43 -11.66 6.37 -9.58
CA THR A 43 -12.85 7.10 -10.04
C THR A 43 -12.47 8.37 -10.81
N VAL A 44 -11.48 9.12 -10.34
CA VAL A 44 -10.97 10.31 -11.05
C VAL A 44 -10.38 9.92 -12.40
N PHE A 45 -9.61 8.83 -12.49
CA PHE A 45 -9.08 8.35 -13.77
C PHE A 45 -10.19 7.94 -14.75
N ALA A 46 -11.21 7.22 -14.29
CA ALA A 46 -12.35 6.84 -15.13
C ALA A 46 -13.12 8.09 -15.61
N HIS A 47 -13.33 9.06 -14.73
CA HIS A 47 -13.98 10.31 -15.07
C HIS A 47 -13.16 11.13 -16.08
N GLU A 48 -11.88 11.41 -15.81
CA GLU A 48 -11.02 12.17 -16.73
C GLU A 48 -10.87 11.48 -18.09
N GLY A 49 -10.77 10.15 -18.11
CA GLY A 49 -10.72 9.37 -19.35
C GLY A 49 -12.01 9.53 -20.18
N THR A 50 -13.18 9.48 -19.55
CA THR A 50 -14.46 9.59 -20.26
C THR A 50 -14.86 11.02 -20.61
N THR A 51 -14.57 12.00 -19.75
CA THR A 51 -15.03 13.38 -19.94
C THR A 51 -14.00 14.30 -20.57
N THR A 52 -12.73 14.22 -20.16
CA THR A 52 -11.67 15.11 -20.65
C THR A 52 -10.98 14.54 -21.89
N GLN A 53 -10.72 13.23 -21.91
CA GLN A 53 -10.09 12.56 -23.06
C GLN A 53 -11.11 12.05 -24.08
N GLY A 54 -12.40 12.03 -23.74
CA GLY A 54 -13.48 11.57 -24.62
C GLY A 54 -13.40 10.09 -24.98
N LEU A 55 -12.79 9.26 -24.12
CA LEU A 55 -12.68 7.83 -24.35
C LEU A 55 -14.03 7.15 -24.16
N PRO A 56 -14.41 6.20 -25.05
CA PRO A 56 -15.63 5.45 -24.86
C PRO A 56 -15.50 4.52 -23.65
N THR A 57 -16.64 4.15 -23.05
CA THR A 57 -16.67 3.30 -21.84
C THR A 57 -16.18 1.87 -22.09
N ASN A 58 -16.12 1.42 -23.34
CA ASN A 58 -15.51 0.14 -23.75
C ASN A 58 -14.01 0.25 -24.08
N ASP A 59 -13.38 1.44 -23.95
CA ASP A 59 -11.93 1.57 -24.06
C ASP A 59 -11.27 0.71 -22.97
N ALA A 60 -10.25 -0.06 -23.36
CA ALA A 60 -9.60 -1.03 -22.49
C ALA A 60 -9.04 -0.41 -21.20
N ARG A 61 -8.64 0.86 -21.23
CA ARG A 61 -8.16 1.61 -20.06
C ARG A 61 -9.30 1.91 -19.10
N ILE A 62 -10.44 2.35 -19.61
CA ILE A 62 -11.64 2.61 -18.81
C ILE A 62 -12.11 1.30 -18.19
N GLN A 63 -12.24 0.26 -18.99
CA GLN A 63 -12.67 -1.07 -18.53
C GLN A 63 -11.74 -1.63 -17.45
N ALA A 64 -10.41 -1.50 -17.57
CA ALA A 64 -9.48 -1.94 -16.53
C ALA A 64 -9.69 -1.18 -15.20
N ILE A 65 -9.97 0.12 -15.25
CA ILE A 65 -10.27 0.93 -14.06
C ILE A 65 -11.57 0.46 -13.40
N LEU A 66 -12.64 0.31 -14.19
CA LEU A 66 -13.95 -0.11 -13.69
C LEU A 66 -13.92 -1.53 -13.14
N TRP A 67 -13.20 -2.44 -13.80
CA TRP A 67 -12.94 -3.79 -13.28
C TRP A 67 -12.22 -3.76 -11.95
N THR A 68 -11.21 -2.91 -11.80
CA THR A 68 -10.45 -2.81 -10.54
C THR A 68 -11.36 -2.27 -9.43
N LEU A 69 -12.15 -1.23 -9.68
CA LEU A 69 -13.17 -0.71 -8.75
C LEU A 69 -14.17 -1.80 -8.34
N TRP A 70 -14.67 -2.54 -9.33
CA TRP A 70 -15.59 -3.65 -9.09
C TRP A 70 -14.93 -4.74 -8.25
N GLN A 71 -13.71 -5.15 -8.56
CA GLN A 71 -12.98 -6.20 -7.83
C GLN A 71 -12.65 -5.82 -6.39
N ILE A 72 -12.46 -4.53 -6.07
CA ILE A 72 -12.31 -4.07 -4.69
C ILE A 72 -13.67 -3.86 -3.97
N GLY A 73 -14.79 -4.23 -4.59
CA GLY A 73 -16.11 -4.23 -3.99
C GLY A 73 -16.91 -2.94 -4.16
N ILE A 74 -16.53 -2.06 -5.09
CA ILE A 74 -17.31 -0.86 -5.43
C ILE A 74 -18.26 -1.18 -6.58
N ALA A 75 -19.54 -0.83 -6.44
CA ALA A 75 -20.54 -1.04 -7.49
C ALA A 75 -20.83 0.24 -8.29
N SER A 76 -20.71 1.40 -7.64
CA SER A 76 -20.95 2.69 -8.28
C SER A 76 -19.91 3.72 -7.84
N ALA A 77 -19.60 4.64 -8.75
CA ALA A 77 -18.79 5.79 -8.43
C ALA A 77 -19.18 7.00 -9.28
N ARG A 78 -19.02 8.20 -8.74
CA ARG A 78 -19.29 9.44 -9.44
C ARG A 78 -18.38 10.57 -8.99
N VAL A 79 -18.15 11.50 -9.89
CA VAL A 79 -17.46 12.76 -9.64
C VAL A 79 -18.49 13.87 -9.73
N GLU A 80 -18.60 14.66 -8.67
CA GLU A 80 -19.47 15.83 -8.59
C GLU A 80 -18.64 17.11 -8.54
N GLY A 81 -19.14 18.18 -9.17
CA GLY A 81 -18.47 19.49 -9.19
C GLY A 81 -17.28 19.58 -10.15
N ASP A 82 -16.77 20.80 -10.30
CA ASP A 82 -15.69 21.16 -11.23
C ASP A 82 -14.52 21.85 -10.52
N GLY A 83 -13.33 21.72 -11.11
CA GLY A 83 -12.11 22.36 -10.62
C GLY A 83 -11.78 21.97 -9.18
N GLU A 84 -11.55 22.98 -8.33
CA GLU A 84 -11.21 22.78 -6.91
C GLU A 84 -12.38 22.27 -6.04
N LYS A 85 -13.62 22.28 -6.56
CA LYS A 85 -14.81 21.80 -5.83
C LYS A 85 -15.15 20.34 -6.16
N ARG A 86 -14.26 19.63 -6.84
CA ARG A 86 -14.47 18.25 -7.27
C ARG A 86 -14.55 17.32 -6.05
N GLU A 87 -15.68 16.65 -5.89
CA GLU A 87 -15.92 15.64 -4.86
C GLU A 87 -16.08 14.26 -5.52
N VAL A 88 -15.48 13.23 -4.93
CA VAL A 88 -15.54 11.87 -5.44
C VAL A 88 -16.35 11.01 -4.49
N LYS A 89 -17.40 10.37 -5.00
CA LYS A 89 -18.32 9.51 -4.23
C LYS A 89 -18.35 8.11 -4.82
N TRP A 90 -18.49 7.11 -3.97
CA TRP A 90 -18.60 5.71 -4.39
C TRP A 90 -19.46 4.92 -3.40
N GLU A 91 -20.07 3.84 -3.89
CA GLU A 91 -20.91 2.95 -3.10
C GLU A 91 -20.39 1.52 -3.17
N LYS A 92 -20.38 0.85 -2.01
CA LYS A 92 -20.04 -0.57 -1.94
C LYS A 92 -21.13 -1.40 -2.63
N GLY A 93 -20.70 -2.42 -3.36
CA GLY A 93 -21.56 -3.46 -3.89
C GLY A 93 -21.69 -4.64 -2.94
N GLU A 94 -22.70 -5.47 -3.18
CA GLU A 94 -22.91 -6.75 -2.50
C GLU A 94 -22.27 -7.94 -3.25
N HIS A 95 -21.66 -7.69 -4.41
CA HIS A 95 -21.05 -8.72 -5.25
C HIS A 95 -19.76 -9.27 -4.64
N ALA A 96 -19.39 -10.47 -5.07
CA ALA A 96 -18.15 -11.09 -4.67
C ALA A 96 -16.94 -10.27 -5.16
N ASN A 97 -16.05 -9.95 -4.23
CA ASN A 97 -14.90 -9.07 -4.43
C ASN A 97 -13.64 -9.69 -3.78
N ILE A 98 -12.51 -8.98 -3.81
CA ILE A 98 -11.25 -9.50 -3.26
C ILE A 98 -11.29 -9.78 -1.75
N ASP A 99 -12.20 -9.16 -0.99
CA ASP A 99 -12.34 -9.38 0.45
C ASP A 99 -13.12 -10.66 0.78
N THR A 100 -13.78 -11.28 -0.21
CA THR A 100 -14.56 -12.52 0.00
C THR A 100 -13.71 -13.77 0.25
N ARG A 101 -12.40 -13.69 0.00
CA ARG A 101 -11.43 -14.75 0.29
C ARG A 101 -10.10 -14.14 0.77
N PRO A 102 -9.15 -14.91 1.30
CA PRO A 102 -7.83 -14.39 1.65
C PRO A 102 -7.13 -13.71 0.47
N ILE A 103 -6.50 -12.54 0.71
CA ILE A 103 -5.87 -11.71 -0.34
C ILE A 103 -4.84 -12.49 -1.18
N ILE A 104 -4.08 -13.36 -0.52
CA ILE A 104 -3.02 -14.18 -1.13
C ILE A 104 -3.58 -15.08 -2.24
N GLU A 105 -4.83 -15.53 -2.12
CA GLU A 105 -5.48 -16.44 -3.09
C GLU A 105 -5.82 -15.77 -4.42
N HIS A 106 -5.69 -14.45 -4.54
CA HIS A 106 -5.90 -13.73 -5.82
C HIS A 106 -4.64 -13.70 -6.69
N PHE A 107 -3.48 -14.08 -6.16
CA PHE A 107 -2.20 -14.09 -6.88
C PHE A 107 -1.99 -15.42 -7.60
N THR A 108 -2.85 -15.70 -8.58
CA THR A 108 -2.79 -16.89 -9.45
C THR A 108 -2.70 -16.47 -10.92
N GLU A 109 -2.39 -17.39 -11.84
CA GLU A 109 -2.41 -17.08 -13.28
C GLU A 109 -3.75 -16.50 -13.74
N GLU A 110 -4.85 -17.12 -13.30
CA GLU A 110 -6.21 -16.65 -13.58
C GLU A 110 -6.47 -15.28 -12.93
N GLY A 111 -6.07 -15.11 -11.66
CA GLY A 111 -6.22 -13.83 -10.96
C GLY A 111 -5.43 -12.70 -11.60
N ILE A 112 -4.27 -12.98 -12.20
CA ILE A 112 -3.48 -12.01 -12.96
C ILE A 112 -4.16 -11.69 -14.29
N LYS A 113 -4.61 -12.71 -15.02
CA LYS A 113 -5.30 -12.55 -16.31
C LYS A 113 -6.56 -11.70 -16.18
N GLU A 114 -7.28 -11.88 -15.08
CA GLU A 114 -8.56 -11.20 -14.84
C GLU A 114 -8.42 -9.88 -14.06
N GLY A 115 -7.21 -9.51 -13.64
CA GLY A 115 -6.95 -8.26 -12.91
C GLY A 115 -7.18 -8.34 -11.39
N ARG A 116 -7.70 -9.45 -10.85
CA ARG A 116 -7.89 -9.63 -9.39
C ARG A 116 -6.57 -9.49 -8.62
N ALA A 117 -5.47 -10.00 -9.16
CA ALA A 117 -4.14 -9.87 -8.56
C ALA A 117 -3.70 -8.39 -8.50
N LEU A 118 -4.04 -7.60 -9.52
CA LEU A 118 -3.80 -6.16 -9.52
C LEU A 118 -4.60 -5.47 -8.40
N ALA A 119 -5.92 -5.72 -8.35
CA ALA A 119 -6.79 -5.14 -7.33
C ALA A 119 -6.30 -5.48 -5.91
N ALA A 120 -6.00 -6.75 -5.67
CA ALA A 120 -5.45 -7.23 -4.41
C ALA A 120 -4.10 -6.57 -4.09
N GLY A 121 -3.18 -6.52 -5.04
CA GLY A 121 -1.88 -5.87 -4.89
C GLY A 121 -2.00 -4.39 -4.55
N LEU A 122 -2.85 -3.63 -5.26
CA LEU A 122 -3.03 -2.20 -5.03
C LEU A 122 -3.63 -1.93 -3.64
N VAL A 123 -4.59 -2.75 -3.19
CA VAL A 123 -5.15 -2.64 -1.83
C VAL A 123 -4.11 -2.93 -0.77
N VAL A 124 -3.30 -3.98 -0.96
CA VAL A 124 -2.19 -4.27 -0.04
C VAL A 124 -1.26 -3.07 0.02
N VAL A 125 -0.76 -2.59 -1.13
CA VAL A 125 0.24 -1.53 -1.24
C VAL A 125 -0.24 -0.21 -0.64
N ALA A 126 -1.48 0.18 -0.91
CA ALA A 126 -2.07 1.41 -0.37
C ALA A 126 -2.29 1.36 1.16
N GLY A 127 -2.52 0.17 1.71
CA GLY A 127 -2.83 -0.05 3.13
C GLY A 127 -1.64 -0.42 4.01
N ARG A 128 -0.40 -0.38 3.51
CA ARG A 128 0.76 -0.88 4.27
C ARG A 128 1.16 0.05 5.39
N HIS A 129 1.54 -0.57 6.50
CA HIS A 129 2.08 0.10 7.67
C HIS A 129 3.30 -0.69 8.19
N ILE A 130 4.28 0.03 8.73
CA ILE A 130 5.37 -0.56 9.49
C ILE A 130 5.29 -0.05 10.93
N LYS A 131 5.45 -0.93 11.91
CA LYS A 131 5.62 -0.56 13.32
C LYS A 131 7.09 -0.45 13.67
N VAL A 132 7.55 0.74 14.04
CA VAL A 132 8.92 0.98 14.52
C VAL A 132 8.85 1.40 15.98
N ASN A 133 9.48 0.64 16.88
CA ASN A 133 9.42 0.91 18.34
C ASN A 133 7.98 1.05 18.87
N GLY A 134 7.04 0.29 18.30
CA GLY A 134 5.62 0.37 18.64
C GLY A 134 4.85 1.54 18.01
N ILE A 135 5.53 2.45 17.32
CA ILE A 135 4.90 3.56 16.57
C ILE A 135 4.56 3.07 15.17
N GLU A 136 3.29 3.18 14.80
CA GLU A 136 2.82 2.82 13.47
C GLU A 136 3.12 3.95 12.46
N MET A 137 3.77 3.59 11.36
CA MET A 137 4.13 4.47 10.27
C MET A 137 3.45 3.98 9.00
N HIS A 138 2.62 4.84 8.40
CA HIS A 138 2.01 4.56 7.10
C HIS A 138 3.11 4.56 6.02
N VAL A 139 3.09 3.52 5.18
CA VAL A 139 4.03 3.38 4.08
C VAL A 139 3.47 4.14 2.89
N LYS A 140 4.15 5.23 2.52
CA LYS A 140 3.83 5.98 1.31
C LYS A 140 4.66 5.46 0.15
N ILE A 141 4.06 5.42 -1.04
CA ILE A 141 4.80 5.16 -2.27
C ILE A 141 5.64 6.38 -2.58
N ASN A 142 6.92 6.22 -2.86
CA ASN A 142 7.85 7.30 -3.15
C ASN A 142 8.14 7.40 -4.65
N ASN A 143 8.77 8.50 -5.06
CA ASN A 143 9.26 8.66 -6.43
C ASN A 143 10.24 7.54 -6.80
N PHE A 144 10.12 7.00 -8.02
CA PHE A 144 10.94 5.90 -8.49
C PHE A 144 12.45 6.17 -8.44
N GLU A 145 12.90 7.37 -8.82
CA GLU A 145 14.32 7.72 -8.77
C GLU A 145 14.84 7.79 -7.33
N LEU A 146 13.99 8.24 -6.39
CA LEU A 146 14.32 8.23 -4.97
C LEU A 146 14.45 6.79 -4.46
N ILE A 147 13.50 5.91 -4.79
CA ILE A 147 13.54 4.50 -4.41
C ILE A 147 14.80 3.83 -4.97
N LYS A 148 15.11 4.04 -6.25
CA LYS A 148 16.30 3.50 -6.90
C LYS A 148 17.59 3.97 -6.20
N ALA A 149 17.68 5.26 -5.88
CA ALA A 149 18.84 5.81 -5.16
C ALA A 149 18.97 5.21 -3.75
N GLN A 150 17.86 5.11 -3.00
CA GLN A 150 17.90 4.56 -1.64
C GLN A 150 18.11 3.04 -1.63
N ALA A 151 17.63 2.31 -2.64
CA ALA A 151 17.90 0.88 -2.80
C ALA A 151 19.40 0.60 -3.00
N ALA A 152 20.09 1.45 -3.78
CA ALA A 152 21.55 1.36 -3.92
C ALA A 152 22.29 1.64 -2.60
N GLU A 153 21.80 2.59 -1.79
CA GLU A 153 22.34 2.83 -0.45
C GLU A 153 22.09 1.65 0.50
N MET A 154 20.89 1.08 0.46
CA MET A 154 20.56 -0.11 1.22
C MET A 154 21.48 -1.29 0.86
N GLU A 155 21.72 -1.53 -0.43
CA GLU A 155 22.54 -2.67 -0.86
C GLU A 155 24.00 -2.56 -0.41
N LYS A 156 24.55 -1.35 -0.24
CA LYS A 156 25.89 -1.14 0.34
C LYS A 156 26.02 -1.67 1.77
N ARG A 157 24.90 -1.81 2.49
CA ARG A 157 24.85 -2.34 3.87
C ARG A 157 24.66 -3.85 3.91
N ARG A 158 24.48 -4.48 2.75
CA ARG A 158 24.41 -5.93 2.64
C ARG A 158 25.82 -6.50 2.67
N THR A 159 26.22 -7.00 3.83
CA THR A 159 27.58 -7.54 4.05
C THR A 159 27.83 -8.89 3.39
N ASP A 160 26.77 -9.68 3.16
CA ASP A 160 26.81 -10.95 2.43
C ASP A 160 25.61 -11.02 1.47
N PRO A 161 25.81 -11.18 0.15
CA PRO A 161 24.74 -11.37 -0.82
C PRO A 161 23.85 -12.60 -0.56
N LYS A 162 24.28 -13.56 0.27
CA LYS A 162 23.46 -14.69 0.69
C LYS A 162 22.50 -14.34 1.82
N ASN A 163 22.77 -13.25 2.55
CA ASN A 163 21.85 -12.79 3.58
C ASN A 163 20.61 -12.19 2.92
N ASP A 164 19.49 -12.38 3.62
CA ASP A 164 18.23 -11.83 3.21
C ASP A 164 18.30 -10.28 3.18
N PRO A 165 17.89 -9.62 2.08
CA PRO A 165 17.95 -8.17 1.96
C PRO A 165 17.14 -7.41 3.02
N ALA A 166 16.17 -8.06 3.69
CA ALA A 166 15.44 -7.46 4.80
C ALA A 166 16.35 -6.99 5.94
N MET A 167 17.47 -7.69 6.19
CA MET A 167 18.41 -7.26 7.22
C MET A 167 19.12 -5.96 6.84
N ALA A 168 19.46 -5.79 5.57
CA ALA A 168 20.06 -4.55 5.06
C ALA A 168 19.05 -3.40 5.11
N ALA A 169 17.80 -3.64 4.74
CA ALA A 169 16.72 -2.65 4.84
C ALA A 169 16.47 -2.20 6.28
N ALA A 170 16.39 -3.15 7.22
CA ALA A 170 16.20 -2.85 8.64
C ALA A 170 17.37 -2.06 9.22
N SER A 171 18.61 -2.41 8.86
CA SER A 171 19.82 -1.69 9.26
C SER A 171 19.84 -0.27 8.73
N TYR A 172 19.50 -0.10 7.45
CA TYR A 172 19.46 1.19 6.81
C TYR A 172 18.42 2.12 7.45
N LEU A 173 17.22 1.61 7.71
CA LEU A 173 16.17 2.35 8.40
C LEU A 173 16.61 2.75 9.82
N ALA A 174 17.26 1.85 10.56
CA ALA A 174 17.77 2.12 11.89
C ALA A 174 18.84 3.22 11.91
N GLU A 175 19.75 3.22 10.92
CA GLU A 175 20.77 4.27 10.76
C GLU A 175 20.15 5.65 10.53
N LEU A 176 19.13 5.75 9.66
CA LEU A 176 18.44 7.01 9.40
C LEU A 176 17.79 7.55 10.67
N LEU A 177 17.12 6.69 11.44
CA LEU A 177 16.52 7.08 12.71
C LEU A 177 17.58 7.53 13.74
N ALA A 178 18.71 6.82 13.81
CA ALA A 178 19.82 7.20 14.69
C ALA A 178 20.46 8.54 14.29
N GLN A 179 20.40 8.91 13.01
CA GLN A 179 20.83 10.22 12.50
C GLN A 179 19.80 11.33 12.75
N GLY A 180 18.67 11.02 13.39
CA GLY A 180 17.61 11.98 13.69
C GLY A 180 16.65 12.24 12.53
N ALA A 181 16.60 11.37 11.51
CA ALA A 181 15.60 11.47 10.46
C ALA A 181 14.20 11.28 11.03
N ASP A 182 13.25 12.10 10.57
CA ASP A 182 11.85 12.04 10.96
C ASP A 182 10.96 11.71 9.74
N GLN A 183 9.64 11.72 9.95
CA GLN A 183 8.66 11.40 8.90
C GLN A 183 8.64 12.41 7.74
N ASN A 184 9.35 13.53 7.82
CA ASN A 184 9.50 14.50 6.74
C ASN A 184 10.77 14.25 5.92
N ASP A 185 11.71 13.42 6.39
CA ASP A 185 12.89 13.01 5.63
C ASP A 185 12.50 12.03 4.52
N LEU A 186 12.71 12.45 3.27
CA LEU A 186 12.44 11.64 2.08
C LEU A 186 13.23 10.33 2.06
N ARG A 187 14.45 10.31 2.63
CA ARG A 187 15.27 9.10 2.73
C ARG A 187 14.62 8.10 3.69
N LEU A 188 14.09 8.57 4.81
CA LEU A 188 13.39 7.70 5.76
C LEU A 188 12.11 7.15 5.15
N ARG A 189 11.33 7.98 4.45
CA ARG A 189 10.12 7.52 3.74
C ARG A 189 10.42 6.41 2.73
N ALA A 190 11.46 6.58 1.92
CA ALA A 190 11.88 5.58 0.95
C ALA A 190 12.45 4.31 1.61
N ALA A 191 13.21 4.44 2.70
CA ALA A 191 13.70 3.29 3.46
C ALA A 191 12.55 2.50 4.10
N VAL A 192 11.51 3.17 4.59
CA VAL A 192 10.27 2.55 5.10
C VAL A 192 9.56 1.79 3.98
N GLU A 193 9.44 2.36 2.79
CA GLU A 193 8.85 1.65 1.64
C GLU A 193 9.66 0.42 1.24
N LEU A 194 10.99 0.53 1.11
CA LEU A 194 11.87 -0.60 0.79
C LEU A 194 11.76 -1.73 1.83
N ALA A 195 11.71 -1.37 3.12
CA ALA A 195 11.51 -2.34 4.20
C ALA A 195 10.14 -3.05 4.07
N ALA A 196 9.07 -2.30 3.76
CA ALA A 196 7.73 -2.86 3.58
C ALA A 196 7.61 -3.74 2.34
N ASP A 197 8.26 -3.37 1.23
CA ASP A 197 8.34 -4.18 -0.01
C ASP A 197 9.02 -5.53 0.27
N LEU A 198 10.03 -5.54 1.13
CA LEU A 198 10.70 -6.77 1.59
C LEU A 198 9.88 -7.56 2.62
N GLY A 199 8.70 -7.06 2.97
CA GLY A 199 7.75 -7.70 3.85
C GLY A 199 7.93 -7.34 5.32
N ILE A 200 8.83 -6.43 5.71
CA ILE A 200 8.99 -6.07 7.13
C ILE A 200 7.72 -5.38 7.62
N ARG A 201 7.09 -5.95 8.67
CA ARG A 201 5.88 -5.41 9.30
C ARG A 201 6.20 -4.62 10.56
N SER A 202 7.18 -5.08 11.33
CA SER A 202 7.49 -4.53 12.63
C SER A 202 8.96 -4.71 12.96
N LEU A 203 9.56 -3.68 13.54
CA LEU A 203 10.96 -3.69 13.95
C LEU A 203 11.16 -2.84 15.21
N PHE A 204 12.20 -3.20 15.95
CA PHE A 204 12.66 -2.51 17.15
C PHE A 204 14.09 -2.00 16.93
N VAL A 205 14.30 -0.72 17.21
CA VAL A 205 15.57 -0.01 17.07
C VAL A 205 15.84 0.70 18.40
N ASP A 206 16.84 0.23 19.12
CA ASP A 206 17.39 0.93 20.28
C ASP A 206 18.75 1.52 19.89
N ALA A 207 18.77 2.84 19.69
CA ALA A 207 19.98 3.57 19.34
C ALA A 207 21.02 3.59 20.48
N ALA A 208 20.59 3.54 21.74
CA ALA A 208 21.48 3.58 22.89
C ALA A 208 22.25 2.26 23.05
N THR A 209 21.56 1.13 22.85
CA THR A 209 22.19 -0.21 22.94
C THR A 209 22.62 -0.77 21.58
N ARG A 210 22.43 -0.01 20.50
CA ARG A 210 22.66 -0.43 19.09
C ARG A 210 21.96 -1.75 18.76
N GLN A 211 20.79 -1.98 19.35
CA GLN A 211 20.01 -3.17 19.09
C GLN A 211 19.04 -2.92 17.94
N LEU A 212 19.10 -3.79 16.95
CA LEU A 212 18.14 -3.89 15.86
C LEU A 212 17.50 -5.27 15.90
N ARG A 213 16.18 -5.31 15.81
CA ARG A 213 15.41 -6.56 15.70
C ARG A 213 14.24 -6.37 14.75
N ILE A 214 13.96 -7.39 13.95
CA ILE A 214 12.73 -7.48 13.18
C ILE A 214 11.77 -8.39 13.94
N ASP A 215 10.57 -7.88 14.18
CA ASP A 215 9.56 -8.50 15.05
C ASP A 215 8.50 -9.25 14.25
N GLY A 216 8.46 -9.06 12.94
CA GLY A 216 7.55 -9.77 12.08
C GLY A 216 7.55 -9.27 10.64
N PHE A 217 7.00 -10.12 9.80
CA PHE A 217 6.89 -9.97 8.35
C PHE A 217 5.43 -10.14 7.91
N ASN A 218 5.06 -9.47 6.83
CA ASN A 218 3.76 -9.55 6.18
C ASN A 218 3.88 -10.26 4.82
N GLU A 219 3.32 -11.46 4.75
CA GLU A 219 3.31 -12.30 3.54
C GLU A 219 2.57 -11.64 2.37
N GLN A 220 1.46 -10.95 2.63
CA GLN A 220 0.70 -10.24 1.59
C GLN A 220 1.51 -9.09 0.99
N ALA A 221 2.23 -8.34 1.83
CA ALA A 221 3.09 -7.24 1.37
C ALA A 221 4.25 -7.76 0.52
N ALA A 222 4.92 -8.83 0.95
CA ALA A 222 6.00 -9.46 0.19
C ALA A 222 5.51 -10.01 -1.15
N LEU A 223 4.33 -10.64 -1.17
CA LEU A 223 3.72 -11.16 -2.39
C LEU A 223 3.29 -10.05 -3.35
N ALA A 224 2.63 -9.00 -2.86
CA ALA A 224 2.26 -7.85 -3.66
C ALA A 224 3.51 -7.17 -4.28
N ALA A 225 4.58 -7.02 -3.50
CA ALA A 225 5.85 -6.50 -4.01
C ALA A 225 6.42 -7.39 -5.12
N ALA A 226 6.46 -8.72 -4.93
CA ALA A 226 6.91 -9.64 -5.97
C ALA A 226 6.08 -9.52 -7.27
N TYR A 227 4.75 -9.41 -7.14
CA TYR A 227 3.85 -9.19 -8.28
C TYR A 227 4.18 -7.89 -9.03
N PHE A 228 4.33 -6.76 -8.33
CA PHE A 228 4.63 -5.48 -8.97
C PHE A 228 6.06 -5.34 -9.48
N GLN A 229 7.00 -6.11 -8.94
CA GLN A 229 8.35 -6.26 -9.48
C GLN A 229 8.39 -7.16 -10.73
N GLY A 230 7.26 -7.75 -11.12
CA GLY A 230 7.14 -8.58 -12.32
C GLY A 230 7.67 -10.00 -12.13
N ALA A 231 7.74 -10.49 -10.89
CA ALA A 231 8.08 -11.88 -10.63
C ALA A 231 7.06 -12.82 -11.31
N PRO A 232 7.51 -13.94 -11.90
CA PRO A 232 6.63 -14.92 -12.49
C PRO A 232 5.85 -15.69 -11.40
N VAL A 233 4.68 -16.23 -11.74
CA VAL A 233 3.72 -16.80 -10.77
C VAL A 233 4.32 -17.94 -9.96
N GLU A 234 5.20 -18.72 -10.58
CA GLU A 234 5.92 -19.84 -9.97
C GLU A 234 6.82 -19.39 -8.81
N GLN A 235 7.20 -18.11 -8.77
CA GLN A 235 8.02 -17.52 -7.70
C GLN A 235 7.19 -16.94 -6.55
N PHE A 236 5.86 -16.84 -6.67
CA PHE A 236 5.00 -16.27 -5.63
C PHE A 236 5.03 -17.10 -4.34
N GLN A 237 5.00 -18.43 -4.47
CA GLN A 237 5.12 -19.30 -3.30
C GLN A 237 6.48 -19.14 -2.60
N SER A 238 7.55 -18.87 -3.36
CA SER A 238 8.87 -18.57 -2.79
C SER A 238 8.86 -17.29 -1.95
N ALA A 239 8.19 -16.23 -2.43
CA ALA A 239 8.05 -14.97 -1.69
C ALA A 239 7.28 -15.16 -0.37
N ILE A 240 6.20 -15.95 -0.40
CA ILE A 240 5.41 -16.31 0.80
C ILE A 240 6.27 -17.13 1.77
N ASN A 241 6.89 -18.20 1.29
CA ASN A 241 7.72 -19.09 2.11
C ASN A 241 8.87 -18.33 2.77
N ARG A 242 9.51 -17.39 2.05
CA ARG A 242 10.54 -16.50 2.59
C ARG A 242 10.00 -15.72 3.80
N ALA A 243 8.87 -15.04 3.67
CA ALA A 243 8.27 -14.28 4.76
C ALA A 243 7.88 -15.17 5.96
N GLN A 244 7.38 -16.38 5.71
CA GLN A 244 7.05 -17.36 6.75
C GLN A 244 8.28 -17.84 7.53
N VAL A 245 9.37 -18.17 6.83
CA VAL A 245 10.65 -18.55 7.44
C VAL A 245 11.19 -17.41 8.31
N LEU A 246 11.16 -16.18 7.79
CA LEU A 246 11.62 -15.01 8.53
C LEU A 246 10.74 -14.71 9.76
N ASN A 247 9.42 -14.91 9.67
CA ASN A 247 8.51 -14.83 10.82
C ASN A 247 8.86 -15.86 11.90
N LYS A 248 9.13 -17.11 11.50
CA LYS A 248 9.56 -18.16 12.44
C LYS A 248 10.86 -17.78 13.15
N MET A 249 11.86 -17.28 12.40
CA MET A 249 13.13 -16.81 12.98
C MET A 249 12.93 -15.64 13.95
N ALA A 250 12.06 -14.67 13.62
CA ALA A 250 11.74 -13.55 14.49
C ALA A 250 11.09 -14.01 15.81
N LEU A 251 10.18 -14.98 15.75
CA LEU A 251 9.52 -15.58 16.91
C LEU A 251 10.53 -16.32 17.81
N GLU A 252 11.37 -17.17 17.23
CA GLU A 252 12.40 -17.92 17.97
C GLU A 252 13.40 -16.98 18.65
N SER A 253 13.79 -15.89 17.98
CA SER A 253 14.65 -14.84 18.54
C SER A 253 14.00 -14.13 19.73
N ALA A 254 12.70 -13.80 19.63
CA ALA A 254 11.95 -13.18 20.71
C ALA A 254 11.85 -14.10 21.95
N GLN A 255 11.57 -15.39 21.73
CA GLN A 255 11.50 -16.39 22.80
C GLN A 255 12.83 -16.54 23.54
N LYS A 256 13.96 -16.64 22.81
CA LYS A 256 15.30 -16.72 23.41
C LYS A 256 15.67 -15.48 24.22
N SER A 257 15.09 -14.33 23.87
CA SER A 257 15.34 -13.05 24.53
C SER A 257 14.42 -12.79 25.74
N GLY A 258 13.52 -13.72 26.09
CA GLY A 258 12.59 -13.60 27.21
C GLY A 258 11.56 -12.47 27.07
N ARG A 259 11.33 -11.97 25.84
CA ARG A 259 10.40 -10.86 25.55
C ARG A 259 9.20 -11.38 24.78
N ALA A 260 8.01 -10.91 25.14
CA ALA A 260 6.79 -11.21 24.38
C ALA A 260 6.90 -10.61 22.96
N PRO A 261 6.49 -11.34 21.91
CA PRO A 261 6.35 -10.76 20.59
C PRO A 261 5.35 -9.60 20.64
N THR A 262 5.78 -8.41 20.26
CA THR A 262 4.98 -7.17 20.24
C THR A 262 3.99 -7.09 19.07
N GLY A 263 3.72 -8.20 18.39
CA GLY A 263 2.82 -8.25 17.25
C GLY A 263 2.04 -9.55 17.23
N GLY A 264 0.80 -9.48 17.71
CA GLY A 264 -0.19 -10.52 17.45
C GLY A 264 -0.33 -10.79 15.95
N THR A 265 -0.98 -11.91 15.63
CA THR A 265 -1.44 -12.29 14.29
C THR A 265 -2.53 -11.34 13.76
N ASP A 266 -2.43 -10.05 14.03
CA ASP A 266 -3.17 -9.04 13.29
C ASP A 266 -2.51 -8.97 11.92
N ALA A 267 -2.85 -9.94 11.08
CA ALA A 267 -3.13 -9.63 9.70
C ALA A 267 -4.23 -8.56 9.77
N VAL A 268 -3.83 -7.29 9.87
CA VAL A 268 -4.70 -6.18 9.55
C VAL A 268 -5.11 -6.49 8.12
N ARG A 269 -6.29 -7.09 7.97
CA ARG A 269 -6.93 -7.27 6.67
C ARG A 269 -7.01 -5.84 6.16
N PRO A 270 -6.28 -5.46 5.10
CA PRO A 270 -6.53 -4.16 4.50
C PRO A 270 -7.96 -4.28 3.95
N GLN A 271 -8.94 -3.79 4.71
CA GLN A 271 -10.32 -3.77 4.26
C GLN A 271 -10.35 -2.78 3.11
N ALA A 272 -10.94 -3.17 1.98
CA ALA A 272 -11.11 -2.28 0.84
C ALA A 272 -12.09 -1.11 1.12
N GLY A 273 -12.60 -0.98 2.35
CA GLY A 273 -13.66 -0.04 2.72
C GLY A 273 -13.35 0.87 3.90
N ALA A 274 -12.86 2.08 3.57
CA ALA A 274 -12.96 3.38 4.27
C ALA A 274 -12.43 3.53 5.73
N PRO A 275 -11.70 4.62 6.04
CA PRO A 275 -11.91 5.34 7.29
C PRO A 275 -13.23 6.16 7.19
N ASP A 276 -13.96 6.18 8.30
CA ASP A 276 -15.28 6.78 8.55
C ASP A 276 -15.78 7.88 7.60
N LEU A 277 -16.91 7.60 6.95
CA LEU A 277 -17.81 8.61 6.40
C LEU A 277 -18.54 9.32 7.56
N VAL A 278 -17.94 10.38 8.09
CA VAL A 278 -18.68 11.46 8.77
C VAL A 278 -18.18 12.79 8.20
N GLY A 279 -19.10 13.52 7.57
CA GLY A 279 -18.82 14.69 6.75
C GLY A 279 -17.98 15.76 7.45
N ALA A 280 -16.87 16.14 6.81
CA ALA A 280 -16.13 17.35 7.14
C ALA A 280 -16.66 18.53 6.31
N SER A 281 -17.87 19.00 6.64
CA SER A 281 -18.28 20.36 6.30
C SER A 281 -17.57 21.32 7.27
N GLY A 282 -16.44 21.89 6.87
CA GLY A 282 -15.72 22.92 7.64
C GLY A 282 -15.19 24.02 6.73
N LYS A 283 -15.92 25.14 6.66
CA LYS A 283 -15.55 26.35 5.91
C LYS A 283 -14.23 26.97 6.43
N PRO A 284 -13.53 27.77 5.60
CA PRO A 284 -12.23 28.33 5.93
C PRO A 284 -12.31 29.62 6.76
N GLY A 285 -11.34 29.81 7.64
CA GLY A 285 -10.94 31.12 8.19
C GLY A 285 -11.09 31.27 9.70
N ASN A 286 -9.97 31.25 10.44
CA ASN A 286 -9.43 32.47 11.04
C ASN A 286 -8.00 32.26 11.55
N GLN A 287 -7.08 33.14 11.15
CA GLN A 287 -5.75 33.28 11.75
C GLN A 287 -5.90 33.96 13.13
N GLY A 288 -5.14 33.51 14.13
CA GLY A 288 -5.15 34.15 15.45
C GLY A 288 -4.25 33.54 16.53
N GLN A 289 -2.92 33.63 16.32
CA GLN A 289 -1.86 33.84 17.34
C GLN A 289 -1.61 32.84 18.51
N PRO A 290 -0.40 32.91 19.16
CA PRO A 290 0.33 31.74 19.67
C PRO A 290 0.17 31.42 21.17
N THR A 291 0.76 30.29 21.56
CA THR A 291 0.78 29.56 22.85
C THR A 291 1.04 30.38 24.13
N PRO A 292 0.80 29.80 25.32
CA PRO A 292 1.96 29.25 26.03
C PRO A 292 1.73 27.94 26.81
N PHE A 293 2.76 27.10 26.75
CA PHE A 293 3.00 25.95 27.62
C PHE A 293 3.01 26.34 29.10
N LYS A 294 2.23 25.65 29.95
CA LYS A 294 2.36 25.68 31.40
C LYS A 294 3.33 24.58 31.87
N ARG A 295 4.49 24.98 32.39
CA ARG A 295 5.36 24.18 33.27
C ARG A 295 4.57 23.70 34.48
N ARG A 296 4.61 22.40 34.78
CA ARG A 296 4.26 21.86 36.12
C ARG A 296 5.54 21.47 36.85
N ARG A 297 5.80 22.14 37.97
CA ARG A 297 6.77 21.72 38.99
C ARG A 297 6.25 20.47 39.69
N ARG A 298 7.12 19.49 39.92
CA ARG A 298 7.54 19.04 41.25
C ARG A 298 8.95 18.49 41.14
#